data_AF-A0A2A2DEP4-F1
#
_entry.id   AF-A0A2A2DEP4-F1
#
_cell.length_a   1.000
_cell.length_b   1.000
_cell.length_c   1.000
_cell.angle_alpha   90.00
_cell.angle_beta   90.00
_cell.angle_gamma   90.00
#
_symmetry.space_group_name_H-M   'P 1'
#
loop_
_entity.id
_entity.type
_entity.pdbx_description
1 polymer ?
#
loop_
_entity_poly.entity_id
_entity_poly.type
_entity_poly.pdbx_seq_one_letter_code
_entity_poly.pdbx_strand_id
1 'polypeptide(L)'
;MIRAEGTSIDGPGVILGQAGSGLLRPPGGPGEFLPATGVMSFDTDDLASMQTKGTLVDVITHEMGHVIGLITSPARKKGLVKGIGGDNPVFRGQQAQEECRKLRDADELKPVPVENEGQPGTRDAHWREKVFANELMTGFVKQAPNPLSRLTVGGLQDLGYVVDLDAADDYSLPSLLALAEEGELRTHIAPIDVGIVLPTIPTVLPSDSLVTAA
;
A
#
# COMPACT_ATOMS: atom_id res chain seq x y z
N MET A 1 -9.57 -14.67 -7.41
CA MET A 1 -9.70 -14.03 -8.74
C MET A 1 -9.50 -12.54 -8.58
N ILE A 2 -8.66 -11.92 -9.42
CA ILE A 2 -8.49 -10.47 -9.45
C ILE A 2 -9.02 -9.98 -10.80
N ARG A 3 -9.95 -9.03 -10.79
CA ARG A 3 -10.43 -8.34 -12.00
C ARG A 3 -9.62 -7.06 -12.16
N ALA A 4 -8.91 -6.92 -13.28
CA ALA A 4 -8.21 -5.71 -13.65
C ALA A 4 -8.80 -5.12 -14.93
N GLU A 5 -9.02 -3.82 -14.99
CA GLU A 5 -9.55 -3.14 -16.18
C GLU A 5 -9.01 -1.71 -16.34
N GLY A 6 -8.97 -1.22 -17.58
CA GLY A 6 -8.89 0.21 -17.85
C GLY A 6 -10.30 0.78 -17.97
N THR A 7 -10.57 1.91 -17.29
CA THR A 7 -11.85 2.62 -17.37
C THR A 7 -11.60 4.13 -17.27
N SER A 8 -12.56 4.95 -17.70
CA SER A 8 -12.54 6.38 -17.35
C SER A 8 -12.81 6.52 -15.85
N ILE A 9 -11.98 7.29 -15.13
CA ILE A 9 -12.12 7.57 -13.70
C ILE A 9 -12.40 9.06 -13.50
N ASP A 10 -11.43 9.92 -13.82
CA ASP A 10 -11.53 11.38 -13.66
C ASP A 10 -10.85 12.19 -14.77
N GLY A 11 -10.22 11.52 -15.74
CA GLY A 11 -9.54 12.15 -16.86
C GLY A 11 -8.03 12.13 -16.67
N PRO A 12 -7.27 13.01 -17.36
CA PRO A 12 -5.83 13.05 -17.18
C PRO A 12 -5.42 13.52 -15.76
N GLY A 13 -4.60 12.72 -15.09
CA GLY A 13 -4.01 13.01 -13.79
C GLY A 13 -4.93 12.80 -12.60
N VAL A 14 -4.47 13.20 -11.42
CA VAL A 14 -5.18 13.08 -10.13
C VAL A 14 -5.44 11.65 -9.64
N ILE A 15 -6.14 10.76 -10.37
CA ILE A 15 -6.32 9.35 -9.99
C ILE A 15 -5.75 8.43 -11.08
N LEU A 16 -4.60 7.82 -10.81
CA LEU A 16 -3.96 6.90 -11.77
C LEU A 16 -4.63 5.53 -11.78
N GLY A 17 -5.16 5.14 -10.62
CA GLY A 17 -5.79 3.86 -10.42
C GLY A 17 -6.48 3.75 -9.07
N GLN A 18 -7.28 2.70 -8.94
CA GLN A 18 -7.94 2.34 -7.70
C GLN A 18 -8.03 0.83 -7.60
N ALA A 19 -7.84 0.30 -6.42
CA ALA A 19 -7.75 -1.12 -6.22
C ALA A 19 -8.08 -1.53 -4.80
N GLY A 20 -8.42 -2.78 -4.62
CA GLY A 20 -8.56 -3.31 -3.28
C GLY A 20 -9.20 -4.67 -3.26
N SER A 21 -9.19 -5.24 -2.06
CA SER A 21 -9.80 -6.54 -1.82
C SER A 21 -11.31 -6.48 -2.13
N GLY A 22 -11.84 -7.55 -2.72
CA GLY A 22 -13.27 -7.71 -2.96
C GLY A 22 -13.92 -8.49 -1.83
N LEU A 23 -13.80 -9.81 -1.89
CA LEU A 23 -14.24 -10.74 -0.86
C LEU A 23 -13.07 -11.12 0.04
N LEU A 24 -13.27 -11.09 1.36
CA LEU A 24 -12.30 -11.58 2.35
C LEU A 24 -12.71 -12.95 2.87
N ARG A 25 -11.72 -13.79 3.13
CA ARG A 25 -11.91 -15.06 3.82
C ARG A 25 -12.47 -14.83 5.23
N PRO A 26 -13.35 -15.71 5.72
CA PRO A 26 -13.95 -15.59 7.04
C PRO A 26 -12.89 -15.71 8.16
N PRO A 27 -13.22 -15.23 9.38
CA PRO A 27 -12.37 -15.41 10.56
C PRO A 27 -12.26 -16.87 11.00
N GLY A 28 -11.24 -17.18 11.80
CA GLY A 28 -11.10 -18.49 12.47
C GLY A 28 -10.62 -19.65 11.58
N GLY A 29 -10.12 -19.36 10.38
CA GLY A 29 -9.56 -20.34 9.45
C GLY A 29 -8.19 -19.94 8.89
N PRO A 30 -7.53 -20.86 8.16
CA PRO A 30 -6.28 -20.54 7.47
C PRO A 30 -6.48 -19.39 6.50
N GLY A 31 -5.61 -18.37 6.61
CA GLY A 31 -5.72 -17.16 5.80
C GLY A 31 -6.92 -16.28 6.16
N GLU A 32 -7.37 -16.30 7.43
CA GLU A 32 -8.36 -15.37 7.98
C GLU A 32 -8.15 -13.95 7.46
N PHE A 33 -9.23 -13.32 7.00
CA PHE A 33 -9.26 -11.98 6.40
C PHE A 33 -8.37 -11.75 5.17
N LEU A 34 -7.62 -12.75 4.70
CA LEU A 34 -6.92 -12.62 3.43
C LEU A 34 -7.95 -12.53 2.28
N PRO A 35 -7.65 -11.76 1.23
CA PRO A 35 -8.52 -11.63 0.06
C PRO A 35 -8.71 -12.97 -0.68
N ALA A 36 -9.97 -13.27 -1.02
CA ALA A 36 -10.36 -14.32 -1.96
C ALA A 36 -10.55 -13.76 -3.39
N THR A 37 -11.01 -12.51 -3.47
CA THR A 37 -11.10 -11.75 -4.72
C THR A 37 -10.56 -10.34 -4.57
N GLY A 38 -10.30 -9.68 -5.69
CA GLY A 38 -9.84 -8.30 -5.75
C GLY A 38 -10.28 -7.61 -7.03
N VAL A 39 -10.24 -6.29 -7.02
CA VAL A 39 -10.50 -5.45 -8.19
C VAL A 39 -9.39 -4.42 -8.32
N MET A 40 -9.03 -4.09 -9.56
CA MET A 40 -8.12 -2.99 -9.91
C MET A 40 -8.66 -2.29 -11.15
N SER A 41 -8.65 -0.97 -11.15
CA SER A 41 -9.07 -0.14 -12.27
C SER A 41 -8.03 0.96 -12.47
N PHE A 42 -7.69 1.26 -13.72
CA PHE A 42 -6.71 2.31 -14.07
C PHE A 42 -7.35 3.32 -15.01
N ASP A 43 -7.05 4.62 -14.84
CA ASP A 43 -7.59 5.64 -15.75
C ASP A 43 -6.96 5.48 -17.14
N THR A 44 -7.79 5.22 -18.13
CA THR A 44 -7.38 5.07 -19.53
C THR A 44 -6.69 6.31 -20.09
N ASP A 45 -7.00 7.50 -19.56
CA ASP A 45 -6.40 8.76 -20.01
C ASP A 45 -4.95 8.91 -19.52
N ASP A 46 -4.54 8.16 -18.49
CA ASP A 46 -3.18 8.20 -17.92
C ASP A 46 -2.27 7.06 -18.35
N LEU A 47 -2.81 5.97 -18.91
CA LEU A 47 -2.03 4.78 -19.28
C LEU A 47 -0.84 5.09 -20.19
N ALA A 48 -1.04 5.92 -21.23
CA ALA A 48 0.03 6.28 -22.15
C ALA A 48 1.14 7.11 -21.48
N SER A 49 0.75 8.02 -20.57
CA SER A 49 1.67 8.84 -19.79
C SER A 49 2.47 7.99 -18.82
N MET A 50 1.81 7.11 -18.06
CA MET A 50 2.46 6.17 -17.14
C MET A 50 3.42 5.23 -17.85
N GLN A 51 3.04 4.70 -19.01
CA GLN A 51 3.92 3.84 -19.81
C GLN A 51 5.14 4.60 -20.31
N THR A 52 4.97 5.84 -20.77
CA THR A 52 6.08 6.69 -21.25
C THR A 52 7.02 7.08 -20.11
N LYS A 53 6.49 7.36 -18.91
CA LYS A 53 7.25 7.70 -17.70
C LYS A 53 7.88 6.48 -17.02
N GLY A 54 7.52 5.26 -17.45
CA GLY A 54 8.00 4.01 -16.84
C GLY A 54 7.35 3.66 -15.50
N THR A 55 6.29 4.37 -15.08
CA THR A 55 5.64 4.19 -13.78
C THR A 55 4.44 3.25 -13.82
N LEU A 56 4.01 2.79 -15.00
CA LEU A 56 2.82 1.93 -15.13
C LEU A 56 2.94 0.63 -14.33
N VAL A 57 4.10 -0.02 -14.36
CA VAL A 57 4.33 -1.27 -13.61
C VAL A 57 4.34 -1.00 -12.11
N ASP A 58 4.90 0.13 -11.67
CA ASP A 58 4.90 0.53 -10.26
C ASP A 58 3.46 0.73 -9.77
N VAL A 59 2.64 1.47 -10.52
CA VAL A 59 1.22 1.71 -10.18
C VAL A 59 0.43 0.40 -10.15
N ILE A 60 0.64 -0.51 -11.11
CA ILE A 60 -0.02 -1.82 -11.09
C ILE A 60 0.41 -2.64 -9.86
N THR A 61 1.69 -2.64 -9.53
CA THR A 61 2.21 -3.38 -8.37
C THR A 61 1.71 -2.78 -7.05
N HIS A 62 1.63 -1.46 -6.97
CA HIS A 62 1.04 -0.73 -5.86
C HIS A 62 -0.43 -1.14 -5.64
N GLU A 63 -1.24 -1.06 -6.70
CA GLU A 63 -2.65 -1.44 -6.67
C GLU A 63 -2.84 -2.91 -6.28
N MET A 64 -1.95 -3.78 -6.77
CA MET A 64 -1.92 -5.18 -6.36
C MET A 64 -1.66 -5.33 -4.87
N GLY A 65 -0.77 -4.51 -4.29
CA GLY A 65 -0.51 -4.43 -2.85
C GLY A 65 -1.78 -4.14 -2.04
N HIS A 66 -2.60 -3.18 -2.48
CA HIS A 66 -3.90 -2.90 -1.88
C HIS A 66 -4.87 -4.08 -2.02
N VAL A 67 -4.92 -4.72 -3.20
CA VAL A 67 -5.75 -5.90 -3.44
C VAL A 67 -5.44 -7.01 -2.45
N ILE A 68 -4.15 -7.31 -2.25
CA ILE A 68 -3.70 -8.40 -1.39
C ILE A 68 -3.70 -8.03 0.11
N GLY A 69 -4.00 -6.78 0.44
CA GLY A 69 -4.45 -6.37 1.77
C GLY A 69 -3.47 -5.56 2.61
N LEU A 70 -2.40 -5.05 2.00
CA LEU A 70 -1.43 -4.18 2.68
C LEU A 70 -2.11 -2.90 3.15
N ILE A 71 -2.01 -2.61 4.46
CA ILE A 71 -2.44 -1.36 5.13
C ILE A 71 -3.96 -1.03 5.02
N THR A 72 -4.68 -1.71 4.13
CA THR A 72 -6.11 -1.58 3.88
C THR A 72 -6.93 -2.53 4.79
N SER A 73 -8.17 -2.80 4.39
CA SER A 73 -9.16 -3.51 5.22
C SER A 73 -8.68 -4.86 5.79
N PRO A 74 -7.96 -5.74 5.06
CA PRO A 74 -7.40 -6.96 5.63
C PRO A 74 -6.47 -6.71 6.83
N ALA A 75 -5.49 -5.81 6.67
CA ALA A 75 -4.57 -5.43 7.75
C ALA A 75 -5.31 -4.84 8.96
N ARG A 76 -6.33 -4.01 8.71
CA ARG A 76 -7.16 -3.39 9.76
C ARG A 76 -7.96 -4.43 10.54
N LYS A 77 -8.56 -5.41 9.85
CA LYS A 77 -9.32 -6.50 10.48
C LYS A 77 -8.44 -7.45 11.29
N LYS A 78 -7.20 -7.67 10.85
CA LYS A 78 -6.16 -8.37 11.62
C LYS A 78 -5.59 -7.53 12.79
N GLY A 79 -6.01 -6.27 12.92
CA GLY A 79 -5.57 -5.38 13.98
C GLY A 79 -4.13 -4.89 13.83
N LEU A 80 -3.53 -5.02 12.64
CA LEU A 80 -2.16 -4.58 12.36
C LEU A 80 -2.05 -3.06 12.27
N VAL A 81 -3.08 -2.38 11.77
CA VAL A 81 -3.13 -0.91 11.69
C VAL A 81 -3.83 -0.34 12.94
N LYS A 82 -3.20 0.64 13.60
CA LYS A 82 -3.72 1.35 14.79
C LYS A 82 -3.68 2.86 14.58
N GLY A 83 -4.54 3.59 15.29
CA GLY A 83 -4.54 5.06 15.27
C GLY A 83 -5.17 5.69 14.03
N ILE A 84 -5.97 4.93 13.27
CA ILE A 84 -6.68 5.38 12.07
C ILE A 84 -7.46 6.66 12.36
N GLY A 85 -7.36 7.64 11.46
CA GLY A 85 -8.00 8.96 11.61
C GLY A 85 -7.34 9.89 12.63
N GLY A 86 -6.34 9.42 13.40
CA GLY A 86 -5.56 10.23 14.32
C GLY A 86 -4.27 10.77 13.69
N ASP A 87 -3.51 11.57 14.43
CA ASP A 87 -2.31 12.26 13.92
C ASP A 87 -1.13 11.31 13.64
N ASN A 88 -1.13 10.13 14.24
CA ASN A 88 -0.03 9.17 14.14
C ASN A 88 -0.54 7.72 14.01
N PRO A 89 -1.20 7.37 12.88
CA PRO A 89 -1.53 6.00 12.57
C PRO A 89 -0.24 5.21 12.32
N VAL A 90 -0.26 3.94 12.71
CA VAL A 90 0.91 3.05 12.62
C VAL A 90 0.50 1.61 12.28
N PHE A 91 1.42 0.89 11.67
CA PHE A 91 1.34 -0.55 11.44
C PHE A 91 2.23 -1.29 12.43
N ARG A 92 1.71 -2.36 13.03
CA ARG A 92 2.30 -3.12 14.16
C ARG A 92 2.58 -4.58 13.84
N GLY A 93 2.77 -4.92 12.56
CA GLY A 93 3.30 -6.22 12.16
C GLY A 93 4.76 -6.39 12.60
N GLN A 94 5.14 -7.58 13.05
CA GLN A 94 6.46 -7.83 13.63
C GLN A 94 7.55 -7.70 12.57
N GLN A 95 7.33 -8.29 11.40
CA GLN A 95 8.32 -8.33 10.33
C GLN A 95 8.50 -6.97 9.68
N ALA A 96 7.41 -6.25 9.40
CA ALA A 96 7.50 -4.87 8.90
C ALA A 96 8.25 -3.95 9.89
N GLN A 97 8.02 -4.09 11.20
CA GLN A 97 8.75 -3.31 12.20
C GLN A 97 10.24 -3.64 12.21
N GLU A 98 10.61 -4.91 12.07
CA GLU A 98 12.01 -5.35 12.03
C GLU A 98 12.75 -4.83 10.79
N GLU A 99 12.13 -4.93 9.61
CA GLU A 99 12.73 -4.38 8.39
C GLU A 99 12.79 -2.84 8.44
N CYS A 100 11.78 -2.18 9.01
CA CYS A 100 11.83 -0.72 9.25
C CYS A 100 12.94 -0.34 10.25
N ARG A 101 13.20 -1.17 11.26
CA ARG A 101 14.27 -0.95 12.24
C ARG A 101 15.64 -1.02 11.57
N LYS A 102 15.86 -2.00 10.68
CA LYS A 102 17.08 -2.11 9.87
C LYS A 102 17.27 -0.91 8.94
N LEU A 103 16.20 -0.47 8.25
CA LEU A 103 16.23 0.73 7.41
C LEU A 103 16.62 2.00 8.17
N ARG A 104 16.28 2.08 9.46
CA ARG A 104 16.60 3.21 10.36
C ARG A 104 17.97 3.10 11.01
N ASP A 105 18.68 1.99 10.84
CA ASP A 105 19.86 1.63 11.63
C ASP A 105 19.63 1.85 13.14
N ALA A 106 18.49 1.35 13.62
CA ALA A 106 18.03 1.59 14.99
C ALA A 106 18.11 0.33 15.86
N ASP A 107 18.38 0.51 17.14
CA ASP A 107 18.33 -0.58 18.13
C ASP A 107 16.89 -0.91 18.55
N GLU A 108 16.04 0.12 18.65
CA GLU A 108 14.68 -0.02 19.16
C GLU A 108 13.68 -0.39 18.06
N LEU A 109 12.90 -1.44 18.31
CA LEU A 109 11.77 -1.81 17.46
C LEU A 109 10.61 -0.82 17.66
N LYS A 110 10.19 -0.14 16.59
CA LYS A 110 9.11 0.84 16.60
C LYS A 110 8.04 0.50 15.56
N PRO A 111 6.76 0.81 15.81
CA PRO A 111 5.70 0.72 14.81
C PRO A 111 6.05 1.48 13.53
N VAL A 112 5.63 0.95 12.39
CA VAL A 112 5.86 1.54 11.07
C VAL A 112 4.85 2.69 10.88
N PRO A 113 5.30 3.91 10.56
CA PRO A 113 4.40 5.03 10.31
C PRO A 113 3.49 4.78 9.10
N VAL A 114 2.19 4.93 9.32
CA VAL A 114 1.17 4.95 8.26
C VAL A 114 0.88 6.41 7.90
N GLU A 115 0.45 6.62 6.65
CA GLU A 115 0.10 7.94 6.13
C GLU A 115 -0.99 8.61 6.97
N ASN A 116 -0.73 9.85 7.38
CA ASN A 116 -1.58 10.64 8.26
C ASN A 116 -2.09 11.92 7.60
N GLU A 117 -1.74 12.15 6.33
CA GLU A 117 -2.18 13.27 5.51
C GLU A 117 -2.94 12.78 4.26
N GLY A 118 -3.48 13.72 3.47
CA GLY A 118 -4.22 13.42 2.24
C GLY A 118 -5.72 13.20 2.43
N GLN A 119 -6.40 12.92 1.31
CA GLN A 119 -7.85 12.69 1.23
C GLN A 119 -8.22 11.25 1.65
N PRO A 120 -9.53 10.97 1.86
CA PRO A 120 -10.01 9.59 2.00
C PRO A 120 -9.51 8.73 0.84
N GLY A 121 -8.72 7.71 1.16
CA GLY A 121 -8.09 6.81 0.20
C GLY A 121 -6.57 6.90 0.17
N THR A 122 -6.00 8.07 0.45
CA THR A 122 -4.55 8.21 0.70
C THR A 122 -4.24 7.98 2.17
N ARG A 123 -4.94 8.71 3.05
CA ARG A 123 -4.73 8.62 4.50
C ARG A 123 -5.05 7.21 5.01
N ASP A 124 -4.27 6.74 5.97
CA ASP A 124 -4.45 5.47 6.67
C ASP A 124 -4.32 4.21 5.78
N ALA A 125 -3.96 4.36 4.51
CA ALA A 125 -3.89 3.27 3.53
C ALA A 125 -2.50 3.06 2.92
N HIS A 126 -1.55 3.94 3.22
CA HIS A 126 -0.21 3.93 2.66
C HIS A 126 0.86 4.00 3.75
N TRP A 127 2.10 3.67 3.39
CA TRP A 127 3.24 4.09 4.20
C TRP A 127 3.35 5.61 4.19
N ARG A 128 3.83 6.17 5.30
CA ARG A 128 3.98 7.62 5.43
C ARG A 128 5.00 8.16 4.44
N GLU A 129 4.54 8.95 3.48
CA GLU A 129 5.39 9.45 2.40
C GLU A 129 6.54 10.33 2.94
N LYS A 130 6.29 11.17 3.94
CA LYS A 130 7.34 12.00 4.57
C LYS A 130 8.45 11.21 5.27
N VAL A 131 8.28 9.90 5.44
CA VAL A 131 9.29 9.00 6.02
C VAL A 131 9.90 8.12 4.94
N PHE A 132 9.09 7.65 3.99
CA PHE A 132 9.47 6.62 3.03
C PHE A 132 9.55 7.08 1.57
N ALA A 133 9.26 8.34 1.28
CA ALA A 133 9.31 8.98 -0.03
C ALA A 133 8.88 8.07 -1.20
N ASN A 134 9.83 7.53 -1.97
CA ASN A 134 9.59 6.73 -3.16
C ASN A 134 9.41 5.22 -2.90
N GLU A 135 9.30 4.75 -1.65
CA GLU A 135 8.91 3.36 -1.40
C GLU A 135 7.55 3.06 -2.06
N LEU A 136 7.44 1.91 -2.72
CA LEU A 136 6.32 1.60 -3.60
C LEU A 136 4.95 1.88 -2.99
N MET A 137 4.71 1.57 -1.72
CA MET A 137 3.40 1.67 -1.06
C MET A 137 3.15 3.02 -0.35
N THR A 138 3.91 4.08 -0.68
CA THR A 138 3.52 5.46 -0.33
C THR A 138 2.40 5.96 -1.23
N GLY A 139 1.60 6.91 -0.77
CA GLY A 139 0.34 7.29 -1.43
C GLY A 139 0.46 8.06 -2.75
N PHE A 140 1.69 8.37 -3.18
CA PHE A 140 1.97 9.20 -4.34
C PHE A 140 3.13 8.61 -5.11
N VAL A 141 2.84 8.17 -6.33
CA VAL A 141 3.86 7.57 -7.20
C VAL A 141 4.86 8.64 -7.63
N LYS A 142 6.14 8.41 -7.34
CA LYS A 142 7.24 9.28 -7.78
C LYS A 142 7.72 8.84 -9.17
N GLN A 143 8.62 9.63 -9.75
CA GLN A 143 9.37 9.16 -10.92
C GLN A 143 10.12 7.87 -10.56
N ALA A 144 10.03 6.87 -11.44
CA ALA A 144 10.68 5.59 -11.23
C ALA A 144 12.19 5.76 -10.95
N PRO A 145 12.78 4.92 -10.06
CA PRO A 145 12.18 3.73 -9.47
C PRO A 145 11.36 3.99 -8.19
N ASN A 146 10.27 3.23 -8.03
CA ASN A 146 9.51 3.11 -6.78
C ASN A 146 9.69 1.68 -6.21
N PRO A 147 10.71 1.42 -5.38
CA PRO A 147 11.09 0.06 -5.00
C PRO A 147 10.07 -0.64 -4.10
N LEU A 148 9.78 -1.91 -4.39
CA LEU A 148 9.08 -2.83 -3.49
C LEU A 148 10.05 -3.30 -2.40
N SER A 149 10.13 -2.56 -1.30
CA SER A 149 11.15 -2.80 -0.28
C SER A 149 10.84 -4.00 0.62
N ARG A 150 11.86 -4.45 1.35
CA ARG A 150 11.72 -5.47 2.41
C ARG A 150 10.69 -5.07 3.48
N LEU A 151 10.48 -3.77 3.71
CA LEU A 151 9.42 -3.28 4.60
C LEU A 151 8.04 -3.75 4.13
N THR A 152 7.74 -3.53 2.85
CA THR A 152 6.46 -3.92 2.26
C THR A 152 6.30 -5.44 2.19
N VAL A 153 7.36 -6.16 1.81
CA VAL A 153 7.34 -7.64 1.78
C VAL A 153 7.17 -8.22 3.19
N GLY A 154 7.80 -7.63 4.22
CA GLY A 154 7.59 -7.98 5.63
C GLY A 154 6.13 -7.74 6.07
N GLY A 155 5.50 -6.65 5.61
CA GLY A 155 4.08 -6.38 5.85
C GLY A 155 3.16 -7.45 5.26
N LEU A 156 3.50 -8.03 4.11
CA LEU A 156 2.78 -9.18 3.54
C LEU A 156 2.93 -10.43 4.40
N GLN A 157 4.12 -10.67 4.96
CA GLN A 157 4.32 -11.77 5.89
C GLN A 157 3.45 -11.61 7.14
N ASP A 158 3.37 -10.40 7.69
CA ASP A 158 2.53 -10.08 8.86
C ASP A 158 1.03 -10.27 8.59
N LEU A 159 0.58 -10.13 7.34
CA LEU A 159 -0.79 -10.48 6.93
C LEU A 159 -1.05 -11.99 6.93
N GLY A 160 0.00 -12.81 6.81
CA GLY A 160 -0.07 -14.27 6.73
C GLY A 160 0.25 -14.85 5.35
N TYR A 161 0.89 -14.08 4.47
CA TYR A 161 1.48 -14.63 3.24
C TYR A 161 2.81 -15.32 3.55
N VAL A 162 3.14 -16.35 2.76
CA VAL A 162 4.52 -16.85 2.66
C VAL A 162 5.25 -15.94 1.68
N VAL A 163 6.37 -15.37 2.10
CA VAL A 163 7.14 -14.41 1.31
C VAL A 163 8.60 -14.82 1.21
N ASP A 164 9.25 -14.34 0.17
CA ASP A 164 10.70 -14.33 0.04
C ASP A 164 11.18 -12.87 0.21
N LEU A 165 11.83 -12.58 1.34
CA LEU A 165 12.32 -11.23 1.63
C LEU A 165 13.52 -10.84 0.74
N ASP A 166 14.24 -11.81 0.20
CA ASP A 166 15.43 -11.57 -0.62
C ASP A 166 15.07 -11.26 -2.07
N ALA A 167 13.79 -11.45 -2.44
CA ALA A 167 13.23 -11.01 -3.72
C ALA A 167 12.76 -9.54 -3.72
N ALA A 168 12.87 -8.84 -2.58
CA ALA A 168 12.55 -7.42 -2.49
C ALA A 168 13.61 -6.56 -3.20
N ASP A 169 13.20 -5.37 -3.64
CA ASP A 169 14.12 -4.40 -4.21
C ASP A 169 15.02 -3.78 -3.13
N ASP A 170 16.23 -3.40 -3.53
CA ASP A 170 17.12 -2.58 -2.71
C ASP A 170 16.46 -1.24 -2.41
N TYR A 171 16.42 -0.87 -1.13
CA TYR A 171 15.84 0.38 -0.66
C TYR A 171 16.55 0.88 0.59
N SER A 172 16.73 2.20 0.65
CA SER A 172 17.27 2.92 1.80
C SER A 172 16.39 4.12 2.11
N LEU A 173 16.28 4.50 3.37
CA LEU A 173 15.54 5.71 3.72
C LEU A 173 16.14 6.94 3.04
N PRO A 174 15.29 7.87 2.59
CA PRO A 174 15.76 9.13 2.03
C PRO A 174 16.39 10.00 3.12
N SER A 175 17.25 10.92 2.71
CA SER A 175 17.67 12.01 3.59
C SER A 175 16.50 12.98 3.80
N LEU A 176 15.96 13.04 5.01
CA LEU A 176 14.86 13.96 5.32
C LEU A 176 15.27 15.43 5.16
N LEU A 177 16.55 15.77 5.36
CA LEU A 177 17.05 17.11 5.09
C LEU A 177 17.01 17.42 3.59
N ALA A 178 17.45 16.50 2.74
CA ALA A 178 17.41 16.68 1.30
C ALA A 178 15.97 16.84 0.80
N LEU A 179 15.05 16.00 1.28
CA LEU A 179 13.61 16.14 0.96
C LEU A 179 13.04 17.49 1.41
N ALA A 180 13.52 18.02 2.55
CA ALA A 180 13.10 19.35 3.01
C ALA A 180 13.64 20.46 2.08
N GLU A 181 14.90 20.36 1.67
CA GLU A 181 15.55 21.31 0.75
C GLU A 181 14.89 21.31 -0.64
N GLU A 182 14.45 20.15 -1.11
CA GLU A 182 13.71 19.97 -2.37
C GLU A 182 12.24 20.39 -2.28
N GLY A 183 11.73 20.61 -1.05
CA GLY A 183 10.34 21.00 -0.81
C GLY A 183 9.34 19.84 -0.87
N GLU A 184 9.81 18.59 -0.75
CA GLU A 184 9.00 17.36 -0.79
C GLU A 184 8.30 17.05 0.55
N LEU A 185 8.76 17.62 1.68
CA LEU A 185 8.11 17.40 2.99
C LEU A 185 6.83 18.24 3.23
N ARG A 186 6.25 18.82 2.18
CA ARG A 186 5.00 19.59 2.25
C ARG A 186 3.78 18.68 2.26
N THR A 187 2.64 19.20 2.72
CA THR A 187 1.36 18.47 2.61
C THR A 187 1.00 18.33 1.13
N HIS A 188 0.81 17.10 0.65
CA HIS A 188 0.33 16.88 -0.71
C HIS A 188 -1.16 17.23 -0.80
N ILE A 189 -1.46 18.35 -1.47
CA ILE A 189 -2.74 18.55 -2.14
C ILE A 189 -2.46 18.07 -3.56
N ALA A 190 -2.90 16.87 -3.93
CA ALA A 190 -2.52 16.22 -5.19
C ALA A 190 -2.59 17.22 -6.37
N PRO A 191 -1.43 17.64 -6.91
CA PRO A 191 -1.38 18.37 -8.16
C PRO A 191 -1.80 17.41 -9.28
N ILE A 192 -2.25 17.96 -10.42
CA ILE A 192 -2.64 17.18 -11.62
C ILE A 192 -1.53 16.19 -12.04
N ASP A 193 -0.26 16.50 -11.75
CA ASP A 193 0.91 15.73 -12.18
C ASP A 193 1.40 14.65 -11.20
N VAL A 194 0.88 14.60 -9.96
CA VAL A 194 1.23 13.57 -8.96
C VAL A 194 -0.03 12.80 -8.63
N GLY A 195 -0.27 11.73 -9.38
CA GLY A 195 -1.51 10.99 -9.25
C GLY A 195 -1.58 10.17 -7.96
N ILE A 196 -2.80 10.01 -7.47
CA ILE A 196 -3.21 9.30 -6.27
C ILE A 196 -3.75 7.94 -6.68
N VAL A 197 -3.71 7.01 -5.74
CA VAL A 197 -4.36 5.71 -5.82
C VAL A 197 -5.30 5.46 -4.65
N LEU A 198 -6.43 4.79 -4.93
CA LEU A 198 -7.54 4.68 -3.98
C LEU A 198 -7.88 3.22 -3.61
N PRO A 199 -7.99 2.89 -2.31
CA PRO A 199 -8.42 1.58 -1.85
C PRO A 199 -9.94 1.37 -1.95
N THR A 200 -10.38 0.15 -2.26
CA THR A 200 -11.79 -0.25 -2.17
C THR A 200 -12.20 -0.77 -0.79
N ILE A 201 -13.51 -0.83 -0.53
CA ILE A 201 -14.08 -1.39 0.71
C ILE A 201 -14.54 -2.84 0.45
N PRO A 202 -13.90 -3.87 1.06
CA PRO A 202 -14.29 -5.25 0.85
C PRO A 202 -15.47 -5.73 1.70
N THR A 203 -16.07 -6.85 1.27
CA THR A 203 -17.05 -7.64 2.04
C THR A 203 -16.38 -8.88 2.65
N VAL A 204 -16.68 -9.20 3.91
CA VAL A 204 -16.21 -10.44 4.56
C VAL A 204 -17.22 -11.56 4.34
N LEU A 205 -16.75 -12.73 3.90
CA LEU A 205 -17.60 -13.91 3.74
C LEU A 205 -18.06 -14.45 5.12
N PRO A 206 -19.26 -15.05 5.21
CA PRO A 206 -19.74 -15.64 6.44
C PRO A 206 -18.93 -16.90 6.84
N SER A 207 -18.90 -17.22 8.14
CA SER A 207 -18.05 -18.30 8.69
C SER A 207 -18.40 -19.70 8.16
N ASP A 208 -19.65 -19.92 7.73
CA ASP A 208 -20.12 -21.15 7.09
C ASP A 208 -19.58 -21.33 5.65
N SER A 209 -18.88 -20.32 5.10
CA SER A 209 -18.17 -20.41 3.83
C SER A 209 -16.83 -21.16 3.92
N LEU A 210 -16.40 -21.55 5.14
CA LEU A 210 -15.26 -22.44 5.32
C LEU A 210 -15.62 -23.85 4.87
N VAL A 211 -15.14 -24.27 3.71
CA VAL A 211 -15.20 -25.68 3.32
C VAL A 211 -14.13 -26.43 4.10
N THR A 212 -14.53 -27.32 5.00
CA THR A 212 -13.61 -28.26 5.65
C THR A 212 -12.98 -29.12 4.55
N ALA A 213 -11.65 -29.07 4.39
CA ALA A 213 -10.95 -30.00 3.53
C ALA A 213 -11.25 -31.43 4.02
N ALA A 214 -11.82 -32.25 3.13
CA ALA A 214 -12.03 -33.68 3.34
C ALA A 214 -10.70 -34.44 3.19
#